data_AF-A0A1L2FUP5-F1
#
_entry.id   AF-A0A1L2FUP5-F1
#
_cell.length_a   1.000
_cell.length_b   1.000
_cell.length_c   1.000
_cell.angle_alpha   90.00
_cell.angle_beta   90.00
_cell.angle_gamma   90.00
#
_symmetry.space_group_name_H-M   'P 1'
#
loop_
_entity.id
_entity.type
_entity.pdbx_description
1 polymer ?
#
loop_
_entity_poly.entity_id
_entity_poly.type
_entity_poly.pdbx_seq_one_letter_code
_entity_poly.pdbx_strand_id
1 'polypeptide(L)'
;MQNMLRVLEFYSGIGGMHYALSESSIPFTVIQSFDINTNANANYLHTFNTKVNPSPPCQPFTRLGLQKDDQDNRTNSFFNLLDILTKMTTPPTYILIENVFGFEKSNTREELISAFTSKNYKYQEFHLSPQSFSIPNQRLRYFCIVYEKQQEKHYEILSNQIPNGYKHSNKLEECKPISEFLDKNLTEEESLLKYGVPEKLLLTKGMLFDIKKKEDFTTNCFTRSYGKLVEGTGSIISLNTDTDLKPIESDPTSLLPLKLRYFSPKEITRLHGFPEEFTFLPSFTPQQCYRLIGNSLNVKIVSELLKFLISDDFK
;
A
#
# COMPACT_ATOMS: atom_id res chain seq x y z
N MET A 1 31.08 -8.46 -4.92
CA MET A 1 30.34 -7.96 -3.75
C MET A 1 29.30 -6.99 -4.27
N GLN A 2 28.00 -7.24 -4.07
CA GLN A 2 26.98 -6.23 -4.36
C GLN A 2 27.24 -5.02 -3.47
N ASN A 3 27.35 -3.82 -4.07
CA ASN A 3 27.50 -2.60 -3.30
C ASN A 3 26.26 -2.37 -2.43
N MET A 4 26.47 -2.06 -1.16
CA MET A 4 25.39 -1.73 -0.23
C MET A 4 24.67 -0.45 -0.69
N LEU A 5 23.35 -0.52 -0.86
CA LEU A 5 22.52 0.64 -1.19
C LEU A 5 22.46 1.61 0.00
N ARG A 6 22.59 2.90 -0.29
CA ARG A 6 22.36 3.97 0.69
C ARG A 6 21.05 4.66 0.35
N VAL A 7 20.06 4.54 1.22
CA VAL A 7 18.66 4.89 0.90
C VAL A 7 18.21 6.12 1.68
N LEU A 8 17.51 7.02 0.99
CA LEU A 8 16.68 8.06 1.61
C LEU A 8 15.21 7.67 1.42
N GLU A 9 14.45 7.65 2.51
CA GLU A 9 13.03 7.26 2.50
C GLU A 9 12.15 8.48 2.72
N PHE A 10 11.60 9.04 1.65
CA PHE A 10 10.64 10.14 1.73
C PHE A 10 9.22 9.60 1.90
N TYR A 11 8.42 10.27 2.74
CA TYR A 11 7.06 9.86 3.08
C TYR A 11 7.02 8.45 3.69
N SER A 12 7.93 8.23 4.64
CA SER A 12 8.24 6.89 5.17
C SER A 12 7.05 6.20 5.83
N GLY A 13 6.08 6.95 6.33
CA GLY A 13 4.91 6.40 7.00
C GLY A 13 5.30 5.43 8.12
N ILE A 14 4.73 4.23 8.10
CA ILE A 14 5.03 3.14 9.04
C ILE A 14 6.20 2.24 8.58
N GLY A 15 6.96 2.66 7.56
CA GLY A 15 8.15 1.98 7.06
C GLY A 15 7.89 0.87 6.03
N GLY A 16 6.85 1.03 5.20
CA GLY A 16 6.56 0.07 4.14
C GLY A 16 7.72 -0.11 3.16
N MET A 17 8.41 0.98 2.78
CA MET A 17 9.59 0.90 1.91
C MET A 17 10.78 0.23 2.62
N HIS A 18 11.00 0.53 3.90
CA HIS A 18 12.04 -0.14 4.72
C HIS A 18 11.82 -1.66 4.79
N TYR A 19 10.58 -2.10 5.03
CA TYR A 19 10.25 -3.51 5.00
C TYR A 19 10.42 -4.12 3.61
N ALA A 20 10.09 -3.40 2.54
CA ALA A 20 10.27 -3.90 1.18
C ALA A 20 11.76 -4.08 0.84
N LEU A 21 12.63 -3.17 1.29
CA LEU A 21 14.09 -3.34 1.19
C LEU A 21 14.55 -4.58 1.96
N SER A 22 14.04 -4.79 3.18
CA SER A 22 14.36 -5.97 3.99
C SER A 22 13.91 -7.27 3.30
N GLU A 23 12.69 -7.31 2.78
CA GLU A 23 12.15 -8.46 2.06
C GLU A 23 12.90 -8.72 0.73
N SER A 24 13.43 -7.67 0.10
CA SER A 24 14.15 -7.80 -1.17
C SER A 24 15.47 -8.59 -1.05
N SER A 25 16.02 -8.70 0.17
CA SER A 25 17.34 -9.27 0.47
C SER A 25 18.52 -8.54 -0.20
N ILE A 26 18.29 -7.34 -0.75
CA ILE A 26 19.35 -6.48 -1.30
C ILE A 26 20.09 -5.83 -0.12
N PRO A 27 21.44 -5.85 -0.06
CA PRO A 27 22.17 -5.15 1.00
C PRO A 27 21.89 -3.64 0.97
N PHE A 28 21.40 -3.08 2.08
CA PHE A 28 21.05 -1.66 2.17
C PHE A 28 21.34 -1.06 3.56
N THR A 29 21.41 0.27 3.60
CA THR A 29 21.32 1.07 4.82
C THR A 29 20.40 2.25 4.54
N VAL A 30 19.39 2.45 5.39
CA VAL A 30 18.59 3.68 5.36
C VAL A 30 19.38 4.77 6.05
N ILE A 31 19.76 5.79 5.30
CA ILE A 31 20.53 6.94 5.79
C ILE A 31 19.62 7.89 6.56
N GLN A 32 18.42 8.13 6.04
CA GLN A 32 17.43 9.01 6.67
C GLN A 32 16.04 8.72 6.14
N SER A 33 15.05 8.83 7.02
CA SER A 33 13.62 8.77 6.69
C SER A 33 12.92 10.08 7.01
N PHE A 34 11.88 10.41 6.24
CA PHE A 34 11.16 11.67 6.37
C PHE A 34 9.64 11.51 6.32
N ASP A 35 8.91 12.02 7.31
CA ASP A 35 7.44 12.07 7.34
C ASP A 35 6.94 13.09 8.39
N ILE A 36 5.79 13.72 8.12
CA ILE A 36 5.15 14.71 9.01
C ILE A 36 4.26 14.09 10.09
N ASN A 37 3.78 12.87 9.85
CA ASN A 37 2.77 12.25 10.69
C ASN A 37 3.42 11.69 11.95
N THR A 38 3.16 12.34 13.09
CA THR A 38 3.74 11.97 14.37
C THR A 38 3.39 10.54 14.83
N ASN A 39 2.20 10.03 14.51
CA ASN A 39 1.84 8.64 14.82
C ASN A 39 2.61 7.65 13.94
N ALA A 40 2.79 7.98 12.65
CA ALA A 40 3.60 7.17 11.75
C ALA A 40 5.07 7.14 12.23
N ASN A 41 5.62 8.31 12.57
CA ASN A 41 6.98 8.46 13.08
C ASN A 41 7.20 7.71 14.41
N ALA A 42 6.23 7.76 15.31
CA ALA A 42 6.29 7.01 16.57
C ALA A 42 6.33 5.50 16.31
N ASN A 43 5.52 4.99 15.38
CA ASN A 43 5.56 3.59 14.99
C ASN A 43 6.88 3.22 14.32
N TYR A 44 7.35 4.04 13.38
CA TYR A 44 8.62 3.83 12.68
C TYR A 44 9.79 3.77 13.67
N LEU A 45 9.86 4.72 14.61
CA LEU A 45 10.89 4.76 15.64
C LEU A 45 10.83 3.51 16.53
N HIS A 46 9.63 3.06 16.92
CA HIS A 46 9.46 1.85 17.71
C HIS A 46 9.98 0.60 16.97
N THR A 47 9.73 0.52 15.66
CA THR A 47 10.11 -0.62 14.83
C THR A 47 11.60 -0.65 14.49
N PHE A 48 12.18 0.48 14.06
CA PHE A 48 13.52 0.53 13.49
C PHE A 48 14.55 1.24 14.37
N ASN A 49 14.15 1.70 15.56
CA ASN A 49 14.97 2.48 16.48
C ASN A 49 15.70 3.66 15.80
N THR A 50 15.06 4.26 14.78
CA THR A 50 15.63 5.29 13.92
C THR A 50 14.71 6.51 13.89
N LYS A 51 15.30 7.71 14.02
CA LYS A 51 14.56 8.96 14.04
C LYS A 51 14.10 9.36 12.63
N VAL A 52 12.82 9.67 12.51
CA VAL A 52 12.21 10.24 11.29
C VAL A 52 12.27 11.76 11.36
N ASN A 53 12.77 12.40 10.30
CA ASN A 53 12.79 13.84 10.16
C ASN A 53 11.45 14.35 9.58
N PRO A 54 11.01 15.56 9.92
CA PRO A 54 9.81 16.11 9.32
C PRO A 54 10.04 16.37 7.80
N SER A 55 9.11 15.93 6.95
CA SER A 55 8.94 16.42 5.57
C SER A 55 7.60 17.14 5.45
N PRO A 56 7.44 18.15 4.57
CA PRO A 56 6.10 18.71 4.31
C PRO A 56 5.19 17.68 3.61
N PRO A 57 3.85 17.78 3.71
CA PRO A 57 2.91 16.78 3.19
C PRO A 57 2.87 16.77 1.65
N CYS A 58 2.67 15.57 1.06
CA CYS A 58 2.84 15.29 -0.39
C CYS A 58 1.58 14.79 -1.13
N GLN A 59 0.40 14.79 -0.51
CA GLN A 59 -0.77 14.17 -1.13
C GLN A 59 -1.97 15.11 -1.29
N PRO A 60 -2.32 15.41 -2.56
CA PRO A 60 -3.67 15.79 -2.93
C PRO A 60 -4.30 14.97 -4.06
N PHE A 61 -3.74 13.80 -4.42
CA PHE A 61 -4.31 12.97 -5.48
C PHE A 61 -5.29 11.94 -4.91
N THR A 62 -6.52 12.37 -4.65
CA THR A 62 -7.63 11.45 -4.34
C THR A 62 -8.69 11.55 -5.42
N ARG A 63 -9.19 10.39 -5.90
CA ARG A 63 -10.19 10.24 -6.98
C ARG A 63 -11.51 11.02 -6.78
N LEU A 64 -11.77 11.48 -5.55
CA LEU A 64 -12.97 12.23 -5.13
C LEU A 64 -12.67 13.70 -4.73
N GLY A 65 -11.42 14.16 -4.89
CA GLY A 65 -11.01 15.53 -4.62
C GLY A 65 -11.20 16.45 -5.83
N LEU A 66 -11.22 17.76 -5.61
CA LEU A 66 -11.53 18.83 -6.57
C LEU A 66 -10.57 18.96 -7.80
N GLN A 67 -9.76 17.96 -8.16
CA GLN A 67 -8.84 17.98 -9.30
C GLN A 67 -8.03 19.28 -9.42
N LYS A 68 -7.58 19.83 -8.28
CA LYS A 68 -6.76 21.06 -8.21
C LYS A 68 -5.26 20.75 -8.21
N ASP A 69 -4.85 19.69 -8.92
CA ASP A 69 -3.56 19.00 -8.86
C ASP A 69 -2.35 19.88 -8.47
N ASP A 70 -2.06 20.95 -9.23
CA ASP A 70 -0.92 21.85 -9.07
C ASP A 70 -1.17 23.03 -8.10
N GLN A 71 -2.43 23.33 -7.78
CA GLN A 71 -2.83 24.44 -6.90
C GLN A 71 -3.03 24.01 -5.44
N ASP A 72 -2.82 22.73 -5.13
CA ASP A 72 -2.94 22.21 -3.79
C ASP A 72 -1.60 22.30 -3.04
N ASN A 73 -1.55 23.06 -1.95
CA ASN A 73 -0.36 23.23 -1.12
C ASN A 73 0.29 21.91 -0.65
N ARG A 74 -0.44 20.79 -0.72
CA ARG A 74 0.04 19.44 -0.39
C ARG A 74 0.84 18.77 -1.53
N THR A 75 0.97 19.32 -2.73
CA THR A 75 1.95 18.85 -3.73
C THR A 75 3.30 19.56 -3.63
N ASN A 76 3.35 20.71 -2.96
CA ASN A 76 4.54 21.56 -2.91
C ASN A 76 5.80 20.82 -2.42
N SER A 77 5.66 19.87 -1.48
CA SER A 77 6.80 19.08 -1.02
C SER A 77 7.38 18.20 -2.13
N PHE A 78 6.54 17.66 -2.99
CA PHE A 78 6.96 16.83 -4.13
C PHE A 78 7.70 17.68 -5.17
N PHE A 79 7.13 18.83 -5.55
CA PHE A 79 7.78 19.75 -6.48
C PHE A 79 9.13 20.26 -5.96
N ASN A 80 9.24 20.51 -4.65
CA ASN A 80 10.52 20.86 -4.04
C ASN A 80 11.55 19.74 -4.16
N LEU A 81 11.15 18.47 -4.02
CA LEU A 81 12.07 17.33 -4.24
C LEU A 81 12.51 17.25 -5.71
N LEU A 82 11.61 17.51 -6.66
CA LEU A 82 11.95 17.56 -8.09
C LEU A 82 12.92 18.70 -8.40
N ASP A 83 12.64 19.91 -7.89
CA ASP A 83 13.53 21.05 -8.04
C ASP A 83 14.93 20.77 -7.48
N ILE A 84 15.02 20.19 -6.27
CA ILE A 84 16.30 19.75 -5.68
C ILE A 84 16.97 18.74 -6.60
N LEU A 85 16.26 17.70 -7.05
CA LEU A 85 16.81 16.67 -7.95
C LEU A 85 17.43 17.30 -9.20
N THR A 86 16.77 18.26 -9.85
CA THR A 86 17.29 18.96 -11.04
C THR A 86 18.54 19.80 -10.77
N LYS A 87 18.80 20.18 -9.52
CA LYS A 87 19.97 20.97 -9.11
C LYS A 87 21.11 20.11 -8.56
N MET A 88 20.87 18.84 -8.24
CA MET A 88 21.91 17.95 -7.71
C MET A 88 23.03 17.72 -8.73
N THR A 89 24.27 17.84 -8.27
CA THR A 89 25.48 17.50 -9.03
C THR A 89 25.70 15.99 -9.10
N THR A 90 25.43 15.28 -7.99
CA THR A 90 25.46 13.81 -7.89
C THR A 90 24.09 13.30 -7.50
N PRO A 91 23.17 13.12 -8.46
CA PRO A 91 21.81 12.70 -8.17
C PRO A 91 21.75 11.19 -7.86
N PRO A 92 20.66 10.67 -7.27
CA PRO A 92 20.56 9.25 -6.88
C PRO A 92 20.66 8.28 -8.07
N THR A 93 21.38 7.17 -7.94
CA THR A 93 21.48 6.18 -9.04
C THR A 93 20.12 5.54 -9.38
N TYR A 94 19.26 5.41 -8.36
CA TYR A 94 17.95 4.78 -8.46
C TYR A 94 16.89 5.63 -7.74
N ILE A 95 15.68 5.68 -8.30
CA ILE A 95 14.49 6.27 -7.64
C ILE A 95 13.34 5.30 -7.83
N LEU A 96 12.57 5.04 -6.78
CA LEU A 96 11.32 4.28 -6.84
C LEU A 96 10.20 5.15 -6.26
N ILE A 97 9.12 5.26 -7.00
CA ILE A 97 7.94 6.04 -6.64
C ILE A 97 6.73 5.11 -6.60
N GLU A 98 5.94 5.20 -5.54
CA GLU A 98 4.59 4.65 -5.45
C GLU A 98 3.59 5.80 -5.41
N ASN A 99 2.46 5.65 -6.11
CA ASN A 99 1.37 6.60 -6.06
C ASN A 99 0.03 5.92 -6.37
N VAL A 100 -1.06 6.69 -6.26
CA VAL A 100 -2.40 6.22 -6.59
C VAL A 100 -2.54 5.95 -8.09
N PHE A 101 -3.37 4.97 -8.45
CA PHE A 101 -3.80 4.77 -9.83
C PHE A 101 -4.49 6.04 -10.38
N GLY A 102 -4.13 6.46 -11.59
CA GLY A 102 -4.55 7.71 -12.20
C GLY A 102 -3.51 8.84 -12.08
N PHE A 103 -2.49 8.67 -11.23
CA PHE A 103 -1.37 9.63 -11.13
C PHE A 103 -0.66 9.82 -12.48
N GLU A 104 -0.60 8.78 -13.32
CA GLU A 104 0.01 8.82 -14.65
C GLU A 104 -0.62 9.83 -15.62
N LYS A 105 -1.81 10.34 -15.28
CA LYS A 105 -2.56 11.34 -16.07
C LYS A 105 -2.49 12.75 -15.49
N SER A 106 -1.79 12.93 -14.38
CA SER A 106 -1.72 14.22 -13.67
C SER A 106 -0.61 15.11 -14.24
N ASN A 107 -0.78 16.43 -14.13
CA ASN A 107 0.27 17.40 -14.45
C ASN A 107 1.53 17.18 -13.59
N THR A 108 1.35 16.70 -12.35
CA THR A 108 2.47 16.37 -11.45
C THR A 108 3.34 15.24 -12.02
N ARG A 109 2.75 14.28 -12.73
CA ARG A 109 3.53 13.26 -13.43
C ARG A 109 4.29 13.84 -14.63
N GLU A 110 3.74 14.82 -15.34
CA GLU A 110 4.46 15.50 -16.44
C GLU A 110 5.71 16.23 -15.93
N GLU A 111 5.60 16.93 -14.80
CA GLU A 111 6.73 17.59 -14.13
C GLU A 111 7.77 16.57 -13.64
N LEU A 112 7.32 15.43 -13.11
CA LEU A 112 8.19 14.33 -12.70
C LEU A 112 9.04 13.81 -13.87
N ILE A 113 8.40 13.51 -15.01
CA ILE A 113 9.10 13.01 -16.20
C ILE A 113 10.02 14.07 -16.79
N SER A 114 9.63 15.35 -16.73
CA SER A 114 10.48 16.46 -17.16
C SER A 114 11.75 16.58 -16.31
N ALA A 115 11.63 16.48 -14.98
CA ALA A 115 12.75 16.46 -14.06
C ALA A 115 13.70 15.29 -14.35
N PHE A 116 13.16 14.08 -14.55
CA PHE A 116 13.96 12.90 -14.90
C PHE A 116 14.68 13.06 -16.25
N THR A 117 13.98 13.58 -17.25
CA THR A 117 14.56 13.84 -18.58
C THR A 117 15.71 14.84 -18.52
N SER A 118 15.57 15.91 -17.72
CA SER A 118 16.63 16.93 -17.53
C SER A 118 17.92 16.37 -16.91
N LYS A 119 17.81 15.26 -16.17
CA LYS A 119 18.92 14.54 -15.56
C LYS A 119 19.33 13.28 -16.33
N ASN A 120 18.82 13.11 -17.55
CA ASN A 120 19.13 11.97 -18.41
C ASN A 120 18.84 10.61 -17.77
N TYR A 121 17.85 10.55 -16.88
CA TYR A 121 17.33 9.30 -16.34
C TYR A 121 16.53 8.52 -17.38
N LYS A 122 16.50 7.21 -17.20
CA LYS A 122 15.48 6.34 -17.78
C LYS A 122 14.47 5.95 -16.71
N TYR A 123 13.26 5.67 -17.13
CA TYR A 123 12.19 5.29 -16.22
C TYR A 123 11.29 4.23 -16.87
N GLN A 124 10.61 3.49 -16.01
CA GLN A 124 9.62 2.49 -16.35
C GLN A 124 8.46 2.62 -15.38
N GLU A 125 7.23 2.69 -15.90
CA GLU A 125 6.01 2.84 -15.12
C GLU A 125 5.24 1.53 -15.06
N PHE A 126 4.48 1.35 -13.97
CA PHE A 126 3.66 0.18 -13.77
C PHE A 126 2.32 0.47 -13.11
N HIS A 127 1.31 -0.32 -13.44
CA HIS A 127 0.08 -0.47 -12.65
C HIS A 127 0.03 -1.87 -12.05
N LEU A 128 0.25 -1.98 -10.74
CA LEU A 128 0.33 -3.27 -10.05
C LEU A 128 -0.68 -3.35 -8.91
N SER A 129 -1.24 -4.54 -8.71
CA SER A 129 -2.16 -4.88 -7.62
C SER A 129 -1.61 -6.11 -6.88
N PRO A 130 -1.84 -6.26 -5.56
CA PRO A 130 -1.40 -7.43 -4.80
C PRO A 130 -1.88 -8.77 -5.38
N GLN A 131 -2.98 -8.76 -6.12
CA GLN A 131 -3.53 -9.93 -6.80
C GLN A 131 -2.56 -10.57 -7.80
N SER A 132 -1.72 -9.76 -8.47
CA SER A 132 -0.67 -10.28 -9.34
C SER A 132 0.38 -11.09 -8.56
N PHE A 133 0.43 -10.95 -7.24
CA PHE A 133 1.36 -11.61 -6.32
C PHE A 133 0.64 -12.65 -5.43
N SER A 134 -0.49 -13.18 -5.89
CA SER A 134 -1.32 -14.18 -5.19
C SER A 134 -1.87 -13.72 -3.82
N ILE A 135 -1.96 -12.39 -3.60
CA ILE A 135 -2.53 -11.82 -2.38
C ILE A 135 -3.97 -11.33 -2.67
N PRO A 136 -4.98 -11.76 -1.90
CA PRO A 136 -6.40 -11.50 -2.17
C PRO A 136 -6.81 -10.07 -1.76
N ASN A 137 -6.21 -9.03 -2.35
CA ASN A 137 -6.55 -7.64 -2.09
C ASN A 137 -6.49 -6.76 -3.35
N GLN A 138 -7.59 -6.08 -3.67
CA GLN A 138 -7.69 -5.13 -4.78
C GLN A 138 -7.08 -3.79 -4.39
N ARG A 139 -5.77 -3.62 -4.60
CA ARG A 139 -5.06 -2.38 -4.31
C ARG A 139 -4.18 -1.97 -5.48
N LEU A 140 -4.83 -1.61 -6.59
CA LEU A 140 -4.14 -1.10 -7.78
C LEU A 140 -3.42 0.22 -7.46
N ARG A 141 -2.13 0.29 -7.78
CA ARG A 141 -1.27 1.46 -7.57
C ARG A 141 -0.38 1.71 -8.78
N TYR A 142 -0.03 2.97 -8.95
CA TYR A 142 0.97 3.41 -9.89
C TYR A 142 2.35 3.25 -9.25
N PHE A 143 3.30 2.73 -10.01
CA PHE A 143 4.71 2.69 -9.64
C PHE A 143 5.55 3.26 -10.76
N CYS A 144 6.67 3.88 -10.42
CA CYS A 144 7.68 4.31 -11.36
C CYS A 144 9.06 3.99 -10.80
N ILE A 145 9.83 3.21 -11.54
CA ILE A 145 11.25 2.97 -11.25
C ILE A 145 12.09 3.81 -12.21
N VAL A 146 13.17 4.37 -11.69
CA VAL A 146 14.02 5.33 -12.39
C VAL A 146 15.46 4.96 -12.13
N TYR A 147 16.30 5.05 -13.16
CA TYR A 147 17.67 4.57 -13.12
C TYR A 147 18.56 5.36 -14.07
N GLU A 148 19.82 5.51 -13.67
CA GLU A 148 20.83 6.13 -14.50
C GLU A 148 21.06 5.30 -15.78
N LYS A 149 21.23 5.99 -16.91
CA LYS A 149 21.40 5.36 -18.23
C LYS A 149 22.69 4.52 -18.27
N GLN A 150 22.57 3.20 -18.27
CA GLN A 150 23.71 2.29 -18.48
C GLN A 150 23.69 1.60 -19.85
N GLN A 151 22.52 1.25 -20.41
CA GLN A 151 22.37 0.64 -21.74
C GLN A 151 21.03 1.00 -22.43
N GLU A 152 20.94 0.82 -23.76
CA GLU A 152 19.69 0.93 -24.53
C GLU A 152 18.93 -0.39 -24.50
N LYS A 153 18.06 -0.57 -23.49
CA LYS A 153 17.02 -1.61 -23.51
C LYS A 153 15.67 -0.96 -23.80
N HIS A 154 14.91 -1.55 -24.72
CA HIS A 154 13.56 -1.12 -25.06
C HIS A 154 12.53 -1.91 -24.23
N TYR A 155 11.82 -1.23 -23.34
CA TYR A 155 10.66 -1.74 -22.63
C TYR A 155 9.42 -0.91 -22.99
N GLU A 156 8.22 -1.49 -22.94
CA GLU A 156 6.98 -0.70 -22.98
C GLU A 156 6.94 0.24 -21.79
N ILE A 157 6.75 1.54 -21.99
CA ILE A 157 6.90 2.56 -20.93
C ILE A 157 5.96 2.32 -19.73
N LEU A 158 4.75 1.80 -19.98
CA LEU A 158 3.77 1.45 -18.95
C LEU A 158 3.41 -0.03 -19.05
N SER A 159 3.63 -0.77 -17.98
CA SER A 159 3.34 -2.21 -17.93
C SER A 159 2.43 -2.59 -16.75
N ASN A 160 1.60 -3.61 -16.94
CA ASN A 160 0.81 -4.21 -15.85
C ASN A 160 1.53 -5.39 -15.18
N GLN A 161 2.78 -5.66 -15.57
CA GLN A 161 3.58 -6.80 -15.13
C GLN A 161 5.06 -6.44 -15.05
N ILE A 162 5.80 -7.10 -14.17
CA ILE A 162 7.26 -6.97 -14.09
C ILE A 162 7.89 -7.92 -15.13
N PRO A 163 8.75 -7.43 -16.06
CA PRO A 163 9.39 -8.28 -17.08
C PRO A 163 10.31 -9.37 -16.49
N ASN A 164 10.33 -10.56 -17.11
CA ASN A 164 11.26 -11.69 -16.88
C ASN A 164 11.44 -12.22 -15.44
N GLY A 165 10.73 -11.68 -14.45
CA GLY A 165 10.64 -12.24 -13.11
C GLY A 165 9.19 -12.55 -12.80
N TYR A 166 8.89 -13.84 -12.67
CA TYR A 166 7.60 -14.39 -12.22
C TYR A 166 6.47 -14.35 -13.27
N LYS A 167 6.01 -15.55 -13.66
CA LYS A 167 4.76 -15.74 -14.42
C LYS A 167 3.60 -15.30 -13.52
N HIS A 168 3.23 -14.03 -13.60
CA HIS A 168 2.09 -13.50 -12.86
C HIS A 168 0.81 -13.75 -13.64
N SER A 169 -0.10 -14.49 -13.02
CA SER A 169 -1.47 -14.60 -13.49
C SER A 169 -2.30 -13.47 -12.92
N ASN A 170 -3.13 -12.86 -13.76
CA ASN A 170 -4.15 -11.91 -13.32
C ASN A 170 -5.46 -12.62 -12.92
N LYS A 171 -5.45 -13.95 -12.80
CA LYS A 171 -6.65 -14.72 -12.41
C LYS A 171 -6.82 -14.67 -10.90
N LEU A 172 -8.01 -14.26 -10.46
CA LEU A 172 -8.41 -14.23 -9.05
C LEU A 172 -8.27 -15.60 -8.37
N GLU A 173 -8.49 -16.68 -9.12
CA GLU A 173 -8.43 -18.08 -8.67
C GLU A 173 -7.01 -18.55 -8.27
N GLU A 174 -5.98 -17.76 -8.58
CA GLU A 174 -4.59 -18.04 -8.18
C GLU A 174 -4.16 -17.26 -6.93
N CYS A 175 -5.05 -16.43 -6.37
CA CYS A 175 -4.84 -15.85 -5.06
C CYS A 175 -5.05 -16.90 -3.96
N LYS A 176 -4.33 -16.72 -2.85
CA LYS A 176 -4.59 -17.48 -1.63
C LYS A 176 -5.96 -17.08 -1.04
N PRO A 177 -6.69 -18.01 -0.39
CA PRO A 177 -7.94 -17.68 0.27
C PRO A 177 -7.70 -16.71 1.44
N ILE A 178 -8.69 -15.87 1.75
CA ILE A 178 -8.62 -14.91 2.87
C ILE A 178 -8.26 -15.59 4.20
N SER A 179 -8.68 -16.84 4.41
CA SER A 179 -8.37 -17.65 5.58
C SER A 179 -6.86 -17.74 5.92
N GLU A 180 -5.97 -17.66 4.93
CA GLU A 180 -4.52 -17.65 5.17
C GLU A 180 -4.01 -16.36 5.85
N PHE A 181 -4.77 -15.27 5.76
CA PHE A 181 -4.40 -13.96 6.27
C PHE A 181 -5.05 -13.61 7.61
N LEU A 182 -6.03 -14.41 8.06
CA LEU A 182 -6.77 -14.18 9.31
C LEU A 182 -5.91 -14.37 10.56
N ASP A 183 -6.18 -13.58 11.59
CA ASP A 183 -5.44 -13.64 12.84
C ASP A 183 -5.83 -14.88 13.65
N LYS A 184 -4.94 -15.89 13.59
CA LYS A 184 -5.13 -17.17 14.28
C LYS A 184 -5.05 -17.06 15.80
N ASN A 185 -4.55 -15.93 16.32
CA ASN A 185 -4.44 -15.68 17.76
C ASN A 185 -5.69 -15.02 18.34
N LEU A 186 -6.66 -14.63 17.51
CA LEU A 186 -7.93 -14.06 17.98
C LEU A 186 -8.99 -15.14 18.08
N THR A 187 -9.56 -15.32 19.27
CA THR A 187 -10.79 -16.10 19.42
C THR A 187 -11.97 -15.39 18.75
N GLU A 188 -13.03 -16.12 18.41
CA GLU A 188 -14.24 -15.53 17.82
C GLU A 188 -14.84 -14.43 18.72
N GLU A 189 -14.91 -14.68 20.03
CA GLU A 189 -15.44 -13.75 21.02
C GLU A 189 -14.60 -12.46 21.09
N GLU A 190 -13.27 -12.57 21.21
CA GLU A 190 -12.38 -11.40 21.23
C GLU A 190 -12.45 -10.61 19.92
N SER A 191 -12.59 -11.33 18.81
CA SER A 191 -12.66 -10.74 17.47
C SER A 191 -13.94 -9.93 17.30
N LEU A 192 -15.09 -10.46 17.72
CA LEU A 192 -16.36 -9.74 17.70
C LEU A 192 -16.38 -8.58 18.71
N LEU A 193 -15.80 -8.76 19.89
CA LEU A 193 -15.71 -7.69 20.89
C LEU A 193 -14.89 -6.49 20.39
N LYS A 194 -13.75 -6.75 19.74
CA LYS A 194 -12.83 -5.68 19.29
C LYS A 194 -13.20 -5.11 17.92
N TYR A 195 -13.70 -5.94 17.02
CA TYR A 195 -13.85 -5.61 15.60
C TYR A 195 -15.26 -5.87 15.05
N GLY A 196 -16.20 -6.33 15.87
CA GLY A 196 -17.58 -6.55 15.46
C GLY A 196 -18.22 -5.28 14.89
N VAL A 197 -19.00 -5.43 13.81
CA VAL A 197 -19.76 -4.31 13.27
C VAL A 197 -20.94 -4.05 14.21
N PRO A 198 -21.13 -2.82 14.73
CA PRO A 198 -22.22 -2.55 15.66
C PRO A 198 -23.59 -2.87 15.06
N GLU A 199 -24.47 -3.52 15.82
CA GLU A 199 -25.80 -3.94 15.36
C GLU A 199 -26.60 -2.77 14.76
N LYS A 200 -26.60 -1.60 15.42
CA LYS A 200 -27.25 -0.39 14.90
C LYS A 200 -26.72 0.02 13.51
N LEU A 201 -25.42 -0.18 13.25
CA LEU A 201 -24.82 0.12 11.96
C LEU A 201 -25.21 -0.94 10.92
N LEU A 202 -25.25 -2.22 11.30
CA LEU A 202 -25.70 -3.30 10.43
C LEU A 202 -27.16 -3.09 9.98
N LEU A 203 -28.06 -2.74 10.90
CA LEU A 203 -29.47 -2.55 10.58
C LEU A 203 -29.75 -1.31 9.71
N THR A 204 -28.86 -0.32 9.72
CA THR A 204 -29.06 0.94 8.99
C THR A 204 -28.27 1.05 7.70
N LYS A 205 -27.07 0.48 7.65
CA LYS A 205 -26.12 0.60 6.54
C LYS A 205 -25.45 -0.72 6.17
N GLY A 206 -25.86 -1.83 6.77
CA GLY A 206 -25.21 -3.14 6.61
C GLY A 206 -25.14 -3.61 5.15
N MET A 207 -26.19 -3.35 4.38
CA MET A 207 -26.29 -3.75 2.96
C MET A 207 -25.31 -3.00 2.04
N LEU A 208 -24.68 -1.93 2.53
CA LEU A 208 -23.68 -1.17 1.77
C LEU A 208 -22.27 -1.74 1.91
N PHE A 209 -22.06 -2.68 2.82
CA PHE A 209 -20.76 -3.33 2.99
C PHE A 209 -20.51 -4.36 1.89
N ASP A 210 -19.27 -4.41 1.42
CA ASP A 210 -18.75 -5.58 0.74
C ASP A 210 -18.39 -6.64 1.79
N ILE A 211 -19.19 -7.71 1.84
CA ILE A 211 -19.05 -8.81 2.81
C ILE A 211 -18.27 -9.96 2.17
N LYS A 212 -17.25 -10.46 2.86
CA LYS A 212 -16.43 -11.61 2.44
C LYS A 212 -16.58 -12.80 3.38
N LYS A 213 -16.32 -13.98 2.83
CA LYS A 213 -16.14 -15.26 3.53
C LYS A 213 -14.66 -15.63 3.58
N LYS A 214 -14.27 -16.54 4.46
CA LYS A 214 -12.88 -16.97 4.63
C LYS A 214 -12.33 -17.73 3.41
N GLU A 215 -13.21 -18.31 2.60
CA GLU A 215 -12.91 -19.00 1.34
C GLU A 215 -12.78 -18.06 0.16
N ASP A 216 -13.19 -16.79 0.28
CA ASP A 216 -13.07 -15.84 -0.83
C ASP A 216 -11.60 -15.55 -1.16
N PHE A 217 -11.35 -15.20 -2.42
CA PHE A 217 -10.01 -14.97 -2.98
C PHE A 217 -9.74 -13.49 -3.28
N THR A 218 -10.55 -12.59 -2.72
CA THR A 218 -10.38 -11.14 -2.93
C THR A 218 -11.02 -10.32 -1.81
N THR A 219 -10.46 -9.14 -1.58
CA THR A 219 -11.02 -8.08 -0.73
C THR A 219 -10.93 -6.75 -1.46
N ASN A 220 -11.80 -5.80 -1.13
CA ASN A 220 -11.71 -4.42 -1.58
C ASN A 220 -10.49 -3.71 -0.96
N CYS A 221 -10.03 -2.64 -1.60
CA CYS A 221 -8.95 -1.79 -1.11
C CYS A 221 -9.23 -1.26 0.30
N PHE A 222 -8.32 -1.50 1.26
CA PHE A 222 -8.39 -0.87 2.57
C PHE A 222 -7.87 0.57 2.49
N THR A 223 -8.72 1.52 2.87
CA THR A 223 -8.39 2.95 2.87
C THR A 223 -8.18 3.47 4.29
N ARG A 224 -7.62 4.67 4.42
CA ARG A 224 -7.44 5.34 5.72
C ARG A 224 -8.75 5.56 6.52
N SER A 225 -9.90 5.47 5.85
CA SER A 225 -11.23 5.70 6.43
C SER A 225 -11.92 4.39 6.87
N TYR A 226 -11.25 3.24 6.74
CA TYR A 226 -11.76 1.96 7.19
C TYR A 226 -12.07 1.99 8.69
N GLY A 227 -13.17 1.34 9.09
CA GLY A 227 -13.74 1.42 10.44
C GLY A 227 -14.54 2.69 10.74
N LYS A 228 -14.45 3.73 9.89
CA LYS A 228 -15.18 5.01 10.06
C LYS A 228 -16.28 5.23 9.01
N LEU A 229 -15.99 4.96 7.74
CA LEU A 229 -16.97 5.02 6.66
C LEU A 229 -17.28 3.61 6.17
N VAL A 230 -18.54 3.39 5.75
CA VAL A 230 -19.03 2.08 5.30
C VAL A 230 -18.57 1.80 3.87
N GLU A 231 -18.98 2.64 2.93
CA GLU A 231 -18.76 2.40 1.51
C GLU A 231 -17.33 2.75 1.06
N GLY A 232 -16.79 1.92 0.17
CA GLY A 232 -15.54 2.22 -0.54
C GLY A 232 -14.29 2.26 0.33
N THR A 233 -14.33 1.76 1.58
CA THR A 233 -13.18 1.80 2.48
C THR A 233 -12.48 0.47 2.73
N GLY A 234 -13.08 -0.65 2.34
CA GLY A 234 -12.58 -2.00 2.52
C GLY A 234 -13.73 -2.99 2.74
N SER A 235 -13.44 -4.28 2.61
CA SER A 235 -14.40 -5.34 2.91
C SER A 235 -14.57 -5.57 4.41
N ILE A 236 -15.65 -6.21 4.84
CA ILE A 236 -15.79 -6.85 6.15
C ILE A 236 -15.89 -8.37 5.99
N ILE A 237 -15.75 -9.13 7.07
CA ILE A 237 -15.75 -10.59 7.03
C ILE A 237 -16.85 -11.19 7.90
N SER A 238 -17.49 -12.24 7.36
CA SER A 238 -18.40 -13.12 8.09
C SER A 238 -17.61 -14.14 8.89
N LEU A 239 -17.88 -14.24 10.19
CA LEU A 239 -17.38 -15.33 11.02
C LEU A 239 -18.27 -16.57 10.96
N ASN A 240 -19.53 -16.41 10.55
CA ASN A 240 -20.40 -17.55 10.36
C ASN A 240 -19.97 -18.36 9.13
N THR A 241 -19.84 -19.68 9.31
CA THR A 241 -19.44 -20.64 8.29
C THR A 241 -20.62 -21.34 7.61
N ASP A 242 -21.85 -21.09 8.06
CA ASP A 242 -23.05 -21.60 7.42
C ASP A 242 -23.19 -20.97 6.01
N THR A 243 -23.11 -21.81 4.99
CA THR A 243 -23.14 -21.38 3.59
C THR A 243 -24.53 -20.98 3.12
N ASP A 244 -25.57 -21.42 3.84
CA ASP A 244 -26.98 -21.18 3.49
C ASP A 244 -27.45 -19.80 3.95
N LEU A 245 -26.75 -19.21 4.93
CA LEU A 245 -26.99 -17.83 5.34
C LEU A 245 -26.49 -16.86 4.27
N LYS A 246 -27.44 -16.11 3.71
CA LYS A 246 -27.20 -15.07 2.72
C LYS A 246 -27.90 -13.78 3.13
N PRO A 247 -27.28 -12.60 2.90
CA PRO A 247 -27.98 -11.34 3.03
C PRO A 247 -29.24 -11.32 2.16
N ILE A 248 -30.35 -10.88 2.75
CA ILE A 248 -31.61 -10.63 2.05
C ILE A 248 -31.70 -9.12 1.87
N GLU A 249 -31.63 -8.63 0.63
CA GLU A 249 -31.52 -7.19 0.33
C GLU A 249 -32.61 -6.33 1.00
N SER A 250 -33.83 -6.86 1.11
CA SER A 250 -34.97 -6.18 1.73
C SER A 250 -35.04 -6.29 3.25
N ASP A 251 -34.16 -7.07 3.88
CA ASP A 251 -34.19 -7.35 5.32
C ASP A 251 -32.79 -7.27 5.96
N PRO A 252 -32.41 -6.11 6.52
CA PRO A 252 -31.15 -5.94 7.24
C PRO A 252 -30.95 -6.89 8.44
N THR A 253 -32.02 -7.46 9.00
CA THR A 253 -31.91 -8.38 10.14
C THR A 253 -31.28 -9.72 9.74
N SER A 254 -31.35 -10.08 8.45
CA SER A 254 -30.65 -11.23 7.86
C SER A 254 -29.12 -11.18 7.99
N LEU A 255 -28.54 -10.00 8.31
CA LEU A 255 -27.10 -9.84 8.53
C LEU A 255 -26.65 -10.22 9.94
N LEU A 256 -27.54 -10.22 10.93
CA LEU A 256 -27.18 -10.49 12.33
C LEU A 256 -26.58 -11.89 12.53
N PRO A 257 -27.15 -12.96 11.92
CA PRO A 257 -26.59 -14.31 12.04
C PRO A 257 -25.18 -14.44 11.43
N LEU A 258 -24.75 -13.55 10.53
CA LEU A 258 -23.45 -13.64 9.85
C LEU A 258 -22.27 -13.30 10.76
N LYS A 259 -22.52 -12.71 11.95
CA LYS A 259 -21.46 -12.34 12.92
C LYS A 259 -20.35 -11.51 12.25
N LEU A 260 -20.75 -10.40 11.63
CA LEU A 260 -19.89 -9.58 10.80
C LEU A 260 -18.89 -8.76 11.63
N ARG A 261 -17.64 -8.71 11.18
CA ARG A 261 -16.58 -7.89 11.77
C ARG A 261 -15.70 -7.21 10.73
N TYR A 262 -15.05 -6.13 11.14
CA TYR A 262 -13.93 -5.56 10.42
C TYR A 262 -12.72 -6.52 10.45
N PHE A 263 -11.85 -6.43 9.44
CA PHE A 263 -10.53 -7.05 9.49
C PHE A 263 -9.70 -6.36 10.57
N SER A 264 -8.96 -7.13 11.36
CA SER A 264 -8.06 -6.57 12.37
C SER A 264 -6.90 -5.84 11.68
N PRO A 265 -6.25 -4.86 12.35
CA PRO A 265 -5.05 -4.23 11.80
C PRO A 265 -3.97 -5.25 11.40
N LYS A 266 -3.82 -6.36 12.15
CA LYS A 266 -2.85 -7.40 11.84
C LYS A 266 -3.18 -8.14 10.54
N GLU A 267 -4.45 -8.47 10.34
CA GLU A 267 -4.91 -9.12 9.10
C GLU A 267 -4.67 -8.23 7.87
N ILE A 268 -4.94 -6.92 7.99
CA ILE A 268 -4.67 -5.96 6.90
C ILE A 268 -3.17 -5.84 6.64
N THR A 269 -2.31 -5.86 7.67
CA THR A 269 -0.86 -5.82 7.46
C THR A 269 -0.36 -7.04 6.65
N ARG A 270 -0.90 -8.23 6.89
CA ARG A 270 -0.59 -9.43 6.10
C ARG A 270 -1.07 -9.32 4.65
N LEU A 271 -2.29 -8.78 4.43
CA LEU A 271 -2.78 -8.47 3.07
C LEU A 271 -1.97 -7.38 2.37
N HIS A 272 -1.26 -6.54 3.12
CA HIS A 272 -0.32 -5.56 2.60
C HIS A 272 1.12 -6.10 2.51
N GLY A 273 1.35 -7.38 2.78
CA GLY A 273 2.66 -8.04 2.66
C GLY A 273 3.67 -7.69 3.76
N PHE A 274 3.25 -7.04 4.85
CA PHE A 274 4.14 -6.80 5.99
C PHE A 274 4.53 -8.12 6.65
N PRO A 275 5.74 -8.21 7.22
CA PRO A 275 6.19 -9.44 7.86
C PRO A 275 5.47 -9.67 9.20
N GLU A 276 5.52 -10.91 9.70
CA GLU A 276 4.73 -11.32 10.87
C GLU A 276 5.20 -10.65 12.17
N GLU A 277 6.46 -10.22 12.24
CA GLU A 277 7.00 -9.45 13.36
C GLU A 277 6.53 -7.99 13.38
N PHE A 278 5.95 -7.47 12.28
CA PHE A 278 5.43 -6.11 12.28
C PHE A 278 4.30 -5.98 13.31
N THR A 279 4.44 -4.96 14.15
CA THR A 279 3.44 -4.59 15.16
C THR A 279 3.23 -3.08 15.16
N PHE A 280 1.99 -2.68 15.47
CA PHE A 280 1.72 -1.30 15.81
C PHE A 280 2.11 -1.03 17.26
N LEU A 281 2.39 0.23 17.58
CA LEU A 281 2.53 0.66 18.97
C LEU A 281 1.33 0.18 19.82
N PRO A 282 1.55 -0.47 20.97
CA PRO A 282 0.46 -1.04 21.78
C PRO A 282 -0.57 -0.01 22.27
N SER A 283 -0.19 1.27 22.34
CA SER A 283 -1.09 2.37 22.72
C SER A 283 -2.03 2.82 21.61
N PHE A 284 -1.86 2.34 20.37
CA PHE A 284 -2.69 2.76 19.25
C PHE A 284 -4.04 2.06 19.25
N THR A 285 -5.10 2.87 19.08
CA THR A 285 -6.45 2.39 18.83
C THR A 285 -6.55 1.75 17.44
N PRO A 286 -7.51 0.82 17.21
CA PRO A 286 -7.74 0.24 15.88
C PRO A 286 -7.91 1.29 14.79
N GLN A 287 -8.63 2.39 15.07
CA GLN A 287 -8.85 3.46 14.10
C GLN A 287 -7.56 4.20 13.72
N GLN A 288 -6.62 4.37 14.66
CA GLN A 288 -5.30 4.92 14.36
C GLN A 288 -4.52 3.96 13.45
N CYS A 289 -4.54 2.66 13.76
CA CYS A 289 -3.88 1.64 12.94
C CYS A 289 -4.46 1.60 11.52
N TYR A 290 -5.79 1.58 11.36
CA TYR A 290 -6.46 1.60 10.05
C TYR A 290 -6.07 2.82 9.21
N ARG A 291 -5.99 4.00 9.84
CA ARG A 291 -5.55 5.21 9.15
C ARG A 291 -4.11 5.11 8.64
N LEU A 292 -3.22 4.52 9.43
CA LEU A 292 -1.81 4.34 9.06
C LEU A 292 -1.66 3.29 7.95
N ILE A 293 -2.18 2.07 8.15
CA ILE A 293 -2.05 0.98 7.17
C ILE A 293 -2.80 1.25 5.87
N GLY A 294 -3.95 1.95 5.93
CA GLY A 294 -4.71 2.35 4.75
C GLY A 294 -3.96 3.31 3.82
N ASN A 295 -3.04 4.11 4.38
CA ASN A 295 -2.12 4.98 3.64
C ASN A 295 -0.80 4.28 3.26
N SER A 296 -0.55 3.07 3.73
CA SER A 296 0.69 2.34 3.43
C SER A 296 0.67 1.72 2.03
N LEU A 297 1.85 1.33 1.54
CA LEU A 297 2.02 0.52 0.34
C LEU A 297 1.82 -0.99 0.60
N ASN A 298 1.86 -1.79 -0.46
CA ASN A 298 2.01 -3.25 -0.35
C ASN A 298 3.51 -3.62 -0.47
N VAL A 299 4.06 -4.18 0.60
CA VAL A 299 5.49 -4.47 0.76
C VAL A 299 5.99 -5.44 -0.30
N LYS A 300 5.19 -6.46 -0.61
CA LYS A 300 5.54 -7.50 -1.59
C LYS A 300 5.80 -6.91 -2.98
N ILE A 301 4.90 -6.05 -3.46
CA ILE A 301 5.03 -5.41 -4.78
C ILE A 301 6.34 -4.63 -4.87
N VAL A 302 6.61 -3.81 -3.85
CA VAL A 302 7.80 -2.96 -3.83
C VAL A 302 9.08 -3.79 -3.73
N SER A 303 9.07 -4.87 -2.94
CA SER A 303 10.19 -5.81 -2.84
C SER A 303 10.55 -6.40 -4.21
N GLU A 304 9.55 -6.85 -4.98
CA GLU A 304 9.78 -7.41 -6.32
C GLU A 304 10.23 -6.33 -7.33
N LEU A 305 9.71 -5.10 -7.24
CA LEU A 305 10.19 -3.97 -8.04
C LEU A 305 11.65 -3.61 -7.73
N LEU A 306 12.05 -3.66 -6.45
CA LEU A 306 13.44 -3.41 -6.03
C LEU A 306 14.39 -4.48 -6.58
N LYS A 307 14.00 -5.76 -6.52
CA LYS A 307 14.77 -6.85 -7.12
C LYS A 307 14.94 -6.66 -8.62
N PHE A 308 13.85 -6.30 -9.31
CA PHE A 308 13.89 -6.01 -10.74
C PHE A 308 14.81 -4.83 -11.06
N LEU A 309 14.71 -3.72 -10.33
CA LEU A 309 15.51 -2.52 -10.54
C LEU A 309 17.02 -2.76 -10.38
N ILE A 310 17.41 -3.69 -9.52
CA ILE A 310 18.82 -3.96 -9.18
C ILE A 310 19.39 -5.17 -9.94
N SER A 311 18.55 -5.99 -10.58
CA SER A 311 18.97 -7.20 -11.28
C SER A 311 19.89 -6.91 -12.47
N ASP A 312 20.75 -7.87 -12.78
CA ASP A 312 21.63 -7.81 -13.95
C ASP A 312 20.83 -7.91 -15.26
N ASP A 313 19.63 -8.50 -15.22
CA ASP A 313 18.72 -8.55 -16.37
C ASP A 313 18.14 -7.17 -16.73
N PHE A 314 18.10 -6.24 -15.77
CA PHE A 314 17.64 -4.87 -15.98
C PHE A 314 18.78 -3.91 -16.37
N LYS A 315 19.99 -4.11 -15.83
CA LYS A 315 21.21 -3.34 -16.17
C LYS A 315 21.75 -3.70 -17.55
#